data_AF-A0AAP0D4P8-F1
#
_entry.id   AF-A0AAP0D4P8-F1
#
_cell.length_a   1.000
_cell.length_b   1.000
_cell.length_c   1.000
_cell.angle_alpha   90.00
_cell.angle_beta   90.00
_cell.angle_gamma   90.00
#
_symmetry.space_group_name_H-M   'P 1'
#
loop_
_entity.id
_entity.type
_entity.pdbx_description
1 polymer ?
#
loop_
_entity_poly.entity_id
_entity_poly.type
_entity_poly.pdbx_seq_one_letter_code
_entity_poly.pdbx_strand_id
1 'polypeptide(L)'
;MTTEHSLWGNLPLLVRANSKESVEYILQALWRTRKVGLDSADRDVIRDLLQLQNDTLLDPLLVCLRMLIRKCVCENPNKDEIQKLFPDEVSPEIQRLLALLLQKFHNEWREDISKDEIQNKSKPGSGETDVNFQVSKDKLETMLKSMRDQPSKT
;
A
#
# COMPACT_ATOMS: atom_id res chain seq x y z
N MET A 1 12.49 -18.76 28.82
CA MET A 1 12.49 -19.12 27.39
C MET A 1 11.65 -18.08 26.68
N THR A 2 12.27 -16.98 26.25
CA THR A 2 11.59 -15.94 25.46
C THR A 2 11.58 -16.43 24.01
N THR A 3 10.49 -17.06 23.60
CA THR A 3 10.25 -17.28 22.18
C THR A 3 10.12 -15.91 21.54
N GLU A 4 11.16 -15.46 20.84
CA GLU A 4 10.98 -14.46 19.79
C GLU A 4 9.85 -15.00 18.91
N HIS A 5 8.69 -14.36 18.96
CA HIS A 5 7.67 -14.61 17.95
C HIS A 5 8.26 -14.08 16.64
N SER A 6 8.89 -14.96 15.86
CA SER A 6 9.23 -14.68 14.47
C SER A 6 7.97 -14.09 13.83
N LEU A 7 8.13 -13.00 13.10
CA LEU A 7 7.06 -12.29 12.41
C LEU A 7 6.11 -13.28 11.70
N TRP A 8 6.65 -14.37 11.19
CA TRP A 8 6.00 -15.39 10.38
C TRP A 8 5.29 -16.50 11.16
N GLY A 9 5.36 -16.52 12.49
CA GLY A 9 4.85 -17.58 13.35
C GLY A 9 3.33 -17.80 13.28
N ASN A 10 2.59 -16.86 12.67
CA ASN A 10 1.14 -16.97 12.49
C ASN A 10 0.74 -17.46 11.09
N LEU A 11 1.65 -17.54 10.12
CA LEU A 11 1.36 -18.10 8.79
C LEU A 11 0.79 -19.52 8.81
N PRO A 12 1.18 -20.42 9.74
CA PRO A 12 0.54 -21.72 9.90
C PRO A 12 -0.99 -21.70 10.08
N LEU A 13 -1.58 -20.56 10.49
CA LEU A 13 -3.03 -20.42 10.60
C LEU A 13 -3.74 -20.53 9.25
N LEU A 14 -3.05 -20.29 8.13
CA LEU A 14 -3.62 -20.46 6.79
C LEU A 14 -4.01 -21.90 6.48
N VAL A 15 -3.43 -22.88 7.18
CA VAL A 15 -3.81 -24.30 7.03
C VAL A 15 -5.27 -24.54 7.47
N ARG A 16 -5.82 -23.65 8.31
CA ARG A 16 -7.23 -23.70 8.71
C ARG A 16 -8.19 -23.19 7.63
N ALA A 17 -7.67 -22.52 6.60
CA ALA A 17 -8.49 -22.05 5.51
C ALA A 17 -9.09 -23.26 4.78
N ASN A 18 -10.41 -23.23 4.56
CA ASN A 18 -11.15 -24.37 3.98
C ASN A 18 -10.75 -24.67 2.52
N SER A 19 -10.05 -23.75 1.84
CA SER A 19 -9.63 -23.92 0.46
C SER A 19 -8.54 -22.93 0.03
N LYS A 20 -7.93 -23.18 -1.14
CA LYS A 20 -7.02 -22.23 -1.79
C LYS A 20 -7.72 -20.88 -2.07
N GLU A 21 -8.97 -20.93 -2.50
CA GLU A 21 -9.79 -19.76 -2.82
C GLU A 21 -10.04 -18.90 -1.59
N SER A 22 -10.10 -19.50 -0.40
CA SER A 22 -10.22 -18.77 0.87
C SER A 22 -8.96 -17.93 1.13
N VAL A 23 -7.77 -18.51 0.92
CA VAL A 23 -6.49 -17.78 1.05
C VAL A 23 -6.36 -16.71 -0.05
N GLU A 24 -6.83 -17.02 -1.25
CA GLU A 24 -6.88 -16.08 -2.37
C GLU A 24 -7.73 -14.85 -2.03
N TYR A 25 -8.95 -15.06 -1.51
CA TYR A 25 -9.85 -14.01 -1.07
C TYR A 25 -9.19 -13.13 0.01
N ILE A 26 -8.53 -13.73 1.00
CA ILE A 26 -7.84 -12.98 2.07
C ILE A 26 -6.79 -12.03 1.47
N LEU A 27 -5.95 -12.53 0.54
CA LEU A 27 -4.93 -11.71 -0.11
C LEU A 27 -5.53 -10.58 -0.94
N GLN A 28 -6.60 -10.85 -1.69
CA GLN A 28 -7.30 -9.83 -2.48
C GLN A 28 -7.98 -8.79 -1.58
N ALA A 29 -8.62 -9.20 -0.49
CA ALA A 29 -9.24 -8.28 0.47
C ALA A 29 -8.18 -7.36 1.10
N LEU A 30 -7.03 -7.92 1.49
CA LEU A 30 -5.90 -7.14 2.01
C LEU A 30 -5.33 -6.15 0.98
N TRP A 31 -5.25 -6.54 -0.29
CA TRP A 31 -4.81 -5.65 -1.37
C TRP A 31 -5.80 -4.52 -1.62
N ARG A 32 -7.10 -4.85 -1.73
CA ARG A 32 -8.19 -3.90 -1.98
C ARG A 32 -8.27 -2.86 -0.86
N THR A 33 -8.11 -3.30 0.38
CA THR A 33 -8.21 -2.46 1.57
C THR A 33 -6.88 -1.80 1.99
N ARG A 34 -5.83 -1.88 1.17
CA ARG A 34 -4.47 -1.40 1.51
C ARG A 34 -4.40 0.08 1.91
N LYS A 35 -5.30 0.92 1.40
CA LYS A 35 -5.33 2.37 1.68
C LYS A 35 -6.25 2.77 2.83
N VAL A 36 -7.34 2.00 3.03
CA VAL A 36 -8.44 2.35 3.94
C VAL A 36 -8.45 1.52 5.21
N GLY A 37 -7.70 0.41 5.24
CA GLY A 37 -7.77 -0.58 6.30
C GLY A 37 -8.92 -1.57 6.09
N LEU A 38 -8.80 -2.72 6.75
CA LEU A 38 -9.81 -3.77 6.69
C LEU A 38 -10.95 -3.42 7.66
N ASP A 39 -12.19 -3.38 7.18
CA ASP A 39 -13.35 -3.09 8.02
C ASP A 39 -13.80 -4.31 8.84
N SER A 40 -14.80 -4.12 9.71
CA SER A 40 -15.30 -5.21 10.57
C SER A 40 -15.92 -6.35 9.78
N ALA A 41 -16.61 -6.07 8.66
CA ALA A 41 -17.28 -7.09 7.87
C ALA A 41 -16.26 -8.00 7.16
N ASP A 42 -15.25 -7.42 6.52
CA ASP A 42 -14.16 -8.18 5.90
C ASP A 42 -13.37 -8.94 7.00
N ARG A 43 -13.14 -8.35 8.18
CA ARG A 43 -12.52 -9.07 9.32
C ARG A 43 -13.34 -10.29 9.75
N ASP A 44 -14.65 -10.15 9.85
CA ASP A 44 -15.55 -11.23 10.25
C ASP A 44 -15.54 -12.38 9.24
N VAL A 45 -15.57 -12.07 7.94
CA VAL A 45 -15.45 -13.08 6.87
C VAL A 45 -14.10 -13.80 6.96
N ILE A 46 -12.99 -13.08 7.10
CA ILE A 46 -11.67 -13.71 7.19
C ILE A 46 -11.55 -14.59 8.44
N ARG A 47 -12.15 -14.17 9.56
CA ARG A 47 -12.18 -14.95 10.79
C ARG A 47 -12.93 -16.26 10.59
N ASP A 48 -14.08 -16.22 9.92
CA ASP A 48 -14.89 -17.39 9.60
C ASP A 48 -14.16 -18.35 8.65
N LEU A 49 -13.55 -17.81 7.58
CA LEU A 49 -12.75 -18.59 6.62
C LEU A 49 -11.58 -19.34 7.27
N LEU A 50 -10.96 -18.75 8.30
CA LEU A 50 -9.84 -19.32 9.05
C LEU A 50 -10.28 -20.08 10.31
N GLN A 51 -11.59 -20.16 10.56
CA GLN A 51 -12.18 -20.80 11.74
C GLN A 51 -11.53 -20.32 13.06
N LEU A 52 -11.29 -19.01 13.17
CA LEU A 52 -10.67 -18.40 14.35
C LEU A 52 -11.71 -18.02 15.39
N GLN A 53 -11.41 -18.28 16.67
CA GLN A 53 -12.31 -17.93 17.77
C GLN A 53 -12.20 -16.47 18.20
N ASN A 54 -11.05 -15.82 17.97
CA ASN A 54 -10.76 -14.46 18.44
C ASN A 54 -9.83 -13.69 17.48
N ASP A 55 -9.86 -12.36 17.57
CA ASP A 55 -9.05 -11.45 16.75
C ASP A 55 -7.57 -11.42 17.13
N THR A 56 -7.21 -11.90 18.32
CA THR A 56 -5.84 -11.88 18.84
C THR A 56 -4.84 -12.58 17.93
N LEU A 57 -5.28 -13.58 17.18
CA LEU A 57 -4.47 -14.32 16.19
C LEU A 57 -4.61 -13.78 14.77
N LEU A 58 -5.70 -13.04 14.51
CA LEU A 58 -5.99 -12.48 13.21
C LEU A 58 -5.03 -11.33 12.91
N ASP A 59 -4.89 -10.36 13.81
CA ASP A 59 -4.07 -9.17 13.55
C ASP A 59 -2.61 -9.50 13.20
N PRO A 60 -1.89 -10.37 13.96
CA PRO A 60 -0.54 -10.80 13.60
C PRO A 60 -0.46 -11.49 12.24
N LEU A 61 -1.43 -12.35 11.89
CA LEU A 61 -1.50 -13.00 10.58
C LEU A 61 -1.67 -11.96 9.45
N LEU A 62 -2.59 -11.01 9.61
CA LEU A 62 -2.81 -9.98 8.60
C LEU A 62 -1.57 -9.11 8.40
N VAL A 63 -0.78 -8.87 9.45
CA VAL A 63 0.52 -8.18 9.34
C VAL A 63 1.50 -8.99 8.49
N CYS A 64 1.63 -10.31 8.73
CA CYS A 64 2.47 -11.19 7.92
C CYS A 64 2.14 -11.09 6.44
N LEU A 65 0.85 -11.21 6.12
CA LEU A 65 0.34 -11.21 4.75
C LEU A 65 0.54 -9.84 4.08
N ARG A 66 0.24 -8.75 4.80
CA ARG A 66 0.49 -7.38 4.28
C ARG A 66 1.96 -7.16 3.97
N MET A 67 2.87 -7.66 4.80
CA MET A 67 4.30 -7.57 4.53
C MET A 67 4.71 -8.35 3.28
N LEU A 68 4.20 -9.56 3.08
CA LEU A 68 4.46 -10.34 1.87
C LEU A 68 3.94 -9.66 0.61
N ILE A 69 2.70 -9.17 0.65
CA ILE A 69 2.10 -8.41 -0.45
C ILE A 69 2.99 -7.20 -0.79
N ARG A 70 3.41 -6.44 0.22
CA ARG A 70 4.26 -5.25 0.02
C ARG A 70 5.62 -5.63 -0.58
N LYS A 71 6.31 -6.64 -0.05
CA LYS A 71 7.59 -7.12 -0.61
C LYS A 71 7.42 -7.57 -2.06
N CYS A 72 6.40 -8.39 -2.33
CA CYS A 72 6.12 -8.91 -3.66
C CYS A 72 5.87 -7.78 -4.69
N VAL A 73 5.11 -6.74 -4.35
CA VAL A 73 4.78 -5.68 -5.31
C VAL A 73 5.86 -4.60 -5.39
N CYS A 74 6.46 -4.21 -4.26
CA CYS A 74 7.43 -3.12 -4.22
C CYS A 74 8.83 -3.55 -4.66
N GLU A 75 9.29 -4.72 -4.24
CA GLU A 75 10.63 -5.21 -4.61
C GLU A 75 10.64 -5.81 -6.02
N ASN A 76 9.47 -6.08 -6.60
CA ASN A 76 9.30 -6.68 -7.92
C ASN A 76 10.23 -7.88 -8.19
N PRO A 77 10.30 -8.86 -7.29
CA PRO A 77 11.08 -10.07 -7.49
C PRO A 77 10.55 -10.88 -8.67
N ASN A 78 11.43 -11.58 -9.38
CA ASN A 78 11.00 -12.56 -10.38
C ASN A 78 10.34 -13.78 -9.72
N LYS A 79 9.78 -14.70 -10.53
CA LYS A 79 9.04 -15.88 -10.03
C LYS A 79 9.86 -16.77 -9.09
N ASP A 80 11.15 -16.92 -9.35
CA ASP A 80 12.07 -17.74 -8.56
C ASP A 80 12.53 -17.01 -7.28
N GLU A 81 12.53 -15.67 -7.31
CA GLU A 81 12.86 -14.81 -6.17
C GLU A 81 11.71 -14.68 -5.17
N ILE A 82 10.45 -14.85 -5.61
CA ILE A 82 9.29 -14.83 -4.70
C ILE A 82 9.40 -15.92 -3.63
N GLN A 83 9.98 -17.08 -3.95
CA GLN A 83 10.22 -18.15 -2.98
C GLN A 83 11.22 -17.75 -1.90
N LYS A 84 12.13 -16.81 -2.18
CA LYS A 84 13.13 -16.30 -1.24
C LYS A 84 12.57 -15.28 -0.25
N LEU A 85 11.31 -14.84 -0.43
CA LEU A 85 10.65 -13.90 0.48
C LEU A 85 10.26 -14.56 1.80
N PHE A 86 10.16 -15.89 1.82
CA PHE A 86 9.75 -16.68 2.97
C PHE A 86 10.98 -17.22 3.70
N PRO A 87 11.03 -17.15 5.04
CA PRO A 87 12.11 -17.81 5.79
C PRO A 87 11.84 -19.31 5.97
N ASP A 88 12.89 -20.02 6.34
CA ASP A 88 12.89 -21.48 6.55
C ASP A 88 11.94 -21.94 7.68
N GLU A 89 11.49 -21.02 8.55
CA GLU A 89 10.51 -21.34 9.59
C GLU A 89 9.09 -21.59 9.04
N VAL A 90 8.80 -21.13 7.81
CA VAL A 90 7.49 -21.31 7.18
C VAL A 90 7.44 -22.66 6.48
N SER A 91 6.42 -23.47 6.80
CA SER A 91 6.22 -24.77 6.15
C SER A 91 6.20 -24.66 4.61
N PRO A 92 6.87 -25.58 3.88
CA PRO A 92 6.99 -25.51 2.42
C PRO A 92 5.64 -25.51 1.71
N GLU A 93 4.60 -26.14 2.27
CA GLU A 93 3.27 -26.14 1.64
C GLU A 93 2.63 -24.74 1.67
N ILE A 94 2.80 -24.00 2.77
CA ILE A 94 2.28 -22.63 2.90
C ILE A 94 3.09 -21.68 2.01
N GLN A 95 4.42 -21.84 2.00
CA GLN A 95 5.29 -21.08 1.09
C GLN A 95 4.86 -21.28 -0.36
N ARG A 96 4.66 -22.52 -0.80
CA ARG A 96 4.24 -22.85 -2.16
C ARG A 96 2.89 -22.25 -2.51
N LEU A 97 1.90 -22.36 -1.62
CA LEU A 97 0.57 -21.77 -1.79
C LEU A 97 0.65 -20.25 -1.94
N LEU A 98 1.32 -19.58 -0.99
CA LEU A 98 1.44 -18.12 -1.01
C LEU A 98 2.25 -17.64 -2.20
N ALA A 99 3.37 -18.27 -2.53
CA ALA A 99 4.17 -17.93 -3.69
C ALA A 99 3.35 -18.03 -4.99
N LEU A 100 2.54 -19.08 -5.14
CA LEU A 100 1.66 -19.26 -6.31
C LEU A 100 0.63 -18.11 -6.42
N LEU A 101 -0.01 -17.75 -5.30
CA LEU A 101 -1.02 -16.69 -5.29
C LEU A 101 -0.39 -15.30 -5.47
N LEU A 102 0.74 -15.03 -4.84
CA LEU A 102 1.49 -13.78 -5.02
C LEU A 102 1.95 -13.62 -6.48
N GLN A 103 2.48 -14.69 -7.10
CA GLN A 103 2.82 -14.69 -8.53
C GLN A 103 1.60 -14.44 -9.43
N LYS A 104 0.43 -15.00 -9.07
CA LYS A 104 -0.83 -14.80 -9.81
C LYS A 104 -1.22 -13.32 -9.84
N PHE A 105 -1.12 -12.63 -8.72
CA PHE A 105 -1.60 -11.24 -8.58
C PHE A 105 -0.55 -10.17 -8.86
N HIS A 106 0.73 -10.56 -8.90
CA HIS A 106 1.85 -9.63 -8.99
C HIS A 106 1.70 -8.56 -10.08
N ASN A 107 1.36 -8.95 -11.32
CA ASN A 107 1.23 -8.00 -12.43
C ASN A 107 0.07 -7.03 -12.22
N GLU A 108 -1.12 -7.54 -11.86
CA GLU A 108 -2.31 -6.73 -11.60
C GLU A 108 -2.04 -5.69 -10.50
N TRP A 109 -1.44 -6.13 -9.39
CA TRP A 109 -1.13 -5.25 -8.26
C TRP A 109 -0.07 -4.21 -8.60
N ARG A 110 0.91 -4.54 -9.45
CA ARG A 110 1.89 -3.56 -9.95
C ARG A 110 1.24 -2.50 -10.83
N GLU A 111 0.32 -2.89 -11.70
CA GLU A 111 -0.43 -1.95 -12.52
C GLU A 111 -1.30 -1.03 -11.66
N ASP A 112 -1.95 -1.57 -10.63
CA ASP A 112 -2.70 -0.81 -9.64
C ASP A 112 -1.85 0.26 -8.94
N ILE A 113 -0.64 -0.08 -8.49
CA ILE A 113 0.28 0.89 -7.89
C ILE A 113 0.72 1.93 -8.91
N SER A 114 0.99 1.53 -10.14
CA SER A 114 1.40 2.46 -11.20
C SER A 114 0.28 3.46 -11.52
N LYS A 115 -0.97 3.00 -11.54
CA LYS A 115 -2.17 3.84 -11.70
C LYS A 115 -2.36 4.76 -10.51
N ASP A 116 -2.17 4.26 -9.29
CA ASP A 116 -2.23 5.07 -8.05
C ASP A 116 -1.23 6.22 -8.09
N GLU A 117 0.02 5.96 -8.52
CA GLU A 117 1.08 6.96 -8.66
C GLU A 117 0.74 8.00 -9.72
N ILE A 118 0.19 7.58 -10.86
CA ILE A 118 -0.26 8.49 -11.92
C ILE A 118 -1.39 9.37 -11.39
N GLN A 119 -2.42 8.80 -10.76
CA GLN A 119 -3.53 9.58 -10.20
C GLN A 119 -3.08 10.57 -9.12
N ASN A 120 -2.09 10.19 -8.30
CA ASN A 120 -1.52 11.08 -7.30
C ASN A 120 -0.74 12.24 -7.95
N LYS A 121 0.01 11.98 -9.03
CA LYS A 121 0.74 13.00 -9.81
C LYS A 121 -0.18 13.86 -10.68
N SER A 122 -1.28 13.28 -11.15
CA SER A 122 -2.31 13.95 -11.95
C SER A 122 -3.32 14.71 -11.12
N LYS A 123 -3.16 14.77 -9.79
CA LYS A 123 -3.87 15.73 -8.94
C LYS A 123 -3.10 17.05 -9.02
N PRO A 124 -3.49 18.02 -9.86
CA PRO A 124 -2.92 19.35 -9.75
C PRO A 124 -3.41 19.91 -8.42
N GLY A 125 -2.60 20.76 -7.78
CA GLY A 125 -2.81 21.24 -6.43
C GLY A 125 -4.27 21.46 -6.02
N SER A 126 -4.65 20.86 -4.88
CA SER A 126 -5.26 21.68 -3.83
C SER A 126 -4.21 22.70 -3.43
N GLY A 127 -4.21 23.79 -4.15
CA GLY A 127 -3.13 24.77 -4.28
C GLY A 127 -3.47 25.66 -5.45
N GLU A 128 -4.64 26.29 -5.40
CA GLU A 128 -4.90 27.52 -6.13
C GLU A 128 -3.76 28.50 -5.78
N THR A 129 -2.78 28.62 -6.66
CA THR A 129 -2.70 29.70 -7.66
C THR A 129 -1.28 29.71 -8.21
N ASP A 130 -1.09 29.31 -9.46
CA ASP A 130 -0.03 29.90 -10.27
C ASP A 130 -0.49 31.32 -10.61
N VAL A 131 -0.45 32.23 -9.63
CA VAL A 131 -0.36 33.65 -9.97
C VAL A 131 1.06 33.82 -10.42
N ASN A 132 1.23 33.95 -11.73
CA ASN A 132 2.35 34.58 -12.40
C ASN A 132 2.98 35.72 -11.55
N PHE A 133 3.94 35.36 -10.69
CA PHE A 133 4.62 36.31 -9.79
C PHE A 133 5.58 37.24 -10.56
N GLN A 134 5.90 36.90 -11.82
CA GLN A 134 6.75 37.71 -12.67
C GLN A 134 5.99 38.96 -13.18
N VAL A 135 4.81 38.78 -13.78
CA VAL A 135 3.99 39.91 -14.27
C VAL A 135 3.54 40.83 -13.13
N SER A 136 3.32 40.29 -11.93
CA SER A 136 2.97 41.09 -10.75
C SER A 136 4.14 41.94 -10.27
N LYS A 137 5.38 41.43 -10.34
CA LYS A 137 6.58 42.17 -9.96
C LYS A 137 6.84 43.34 -10.91
N ASP A 138 6.79 43.10 -12.23
CA ASP A 138 7.05 44.15 -13.22
C ASP A 138 5.98 45.26 -13.19
N LYS A 139 4.73 44.91 -12.88
CA LYS A 139 3.63 45.88 -12.74
C LYS A 139 3.77 46.71 -11.46
N LEU A 140 4.21 46.09 -10.35
CA LEU A 140 4.49 46.79 -9.09
C LEU A 140 5.70 47.73 -9.21
N GLU A 141 6.77 47.28 -9.86
CA GLU A 141 7.97 48.08 -10.15
C GLU A 141 7.61 49.31 -11.01
N THR A 142 6.76 49.12 -12.03
CA THR A 142 6.27 50.20 -12.90
C THR A 142 5.45 51.24 -12.13
N MET A 143 4.56 50.79 -11.22
CA MET A 143 3.76 51.70 -10.40
C MET A 143 4.60 52.46 -9.36
N LEU A 144 5.57 51.79 -8.73
CA LEU A 144 6.51 52.42 -7.79
C LEU A 144 7.41 53.46 -8.46
N LYS A 145 7.81 53.22 -9.72
CA LYS A 145 8.56 54.20 -10.50
C LYS A 145 7.73 55.45 -10.81
N SER A 146 6.47 55.26 -11.23
CA SER A 146 5.56 56.36 -11.54
C SER A 146 5.23 57.26 -10.34
N MET A 147 5.33 56.75 -9.11
CA MET A 147 5.16 57.56 -7.90
C MET A 147 6.41 58.35 -7.51
N ARG A 148 7.60 57.86 -7.88
CA ARG A 148 8.87 58.54 -7.58
C ARG A 148 9.19 59.66 -8.58
N ASP A 149 8.63 59.57 -9.79
CA ASP A 149 8.84 60.52 -10.87
C ASP A 149 7.74 61.62 -10.99
N GLN A 150 6.87 61.82 -9.97
CA GLN A 150 6.02 63.02 -9.96
C GLN A 150 6.82 64.24 -9.45
N PRO A 151 7.13 65.24 -10.29
CA PRO A 151 7.67 66.49 -9.81
C PRO A 151 6.59 67.22 -9.01
N SER A 152 6.92 67.58 -7.78
CA SER A 152 6.19 68.56 -6.99
C SER A 152 6.08 69.84 -7.81
N LYS A 153 4.94 70.07 -8.45
CA LYS A 153 4.61 71.38 -9.01
C LYS A 153 4.31 72.31 -7.84
N THR A 154 5.35 73.02 -7.39
CA THR A 154 5.21 74.37 -6.80
C THR A 154 4.65 75.34 -7.83
#